data_AF-A0A7L3D268-F1
#
_entry.id   AF-A0A7L3D268-F1
#
_cell.length_a   1.000
_cell.length_b   1.000
_cell.length_c   1.000
_cell.angle_alpha   90.00
_cell.angle_beta   90.00
_cell.angle_gamma   90.00
#
_symmetry.space_group_name_H-M   'P 1'
#
loop_
_entity.id
_entity.type
_entity.pdbx_description
1 polymer ?
#
loop_
_entity_poly.entity_id
_entity_poly.type
_entity_poly.pdbx_seq_one_letter_code
_entity_poly.pdbx_strand_id
1 'polypeptide(L)'
;MIQHFVTVINNNLIFGNGTKLTVMGKNDEIIPPAVAIFSPSKQEIQQKSKATLVCLASGFYPDHLNLVWKVNGAKRTEGVGTDEFSTQNGSTYSLTSRLRISAQEWLNPLNRFECVANFFRNGTLESIQKLIYGDAGCAVTEGKCVFSQANICMYFNSSFTKCKVCEISTTRITFPSK
;
A
#
# COMPACT_ATOMS: atom_id res chain seq x y z
N MET A 1 2.40 5.29 -25.01
CA MET A 1 3.76 4.78 -25.34
C MET A 1 4.78 5.73 -24.76
N ILE A 2 5.70 5.29 -23.89
CA ILE A 2 6.85 6.13 -23.48
C ILE A 2 7.84 6.08 -24.64
N GLN A 3 8.11 7.22 -25.29
CA GLN A 3 9.12 7.29 -26.33
C GLN A 3 10.48 7.52 -25.65
N HIS A 4 11.35 6.52 -25.72
CA HIS A 4 12.74 6.67 -25.30
C HIS A 4 13.51 7.38 -26.41
N PHE A 5 14.07 8.55 -26.10
CA PHE A 5 15.00 9.23 -26.99
C PHE A 5 16.39 8.66 -26.77
N VAL A 6 17.02 8.18 -27.84
CA VAL A 6 18.39 7.65 -27.82
C VAL A 6 19.31 8.64 -28.50
N THR A 7 20.41 8.99 -27.83
CA THR A 7 21.48 9.80 -28.42
C THR A 7 22.74 8.94 -28.57
N VAL A 8 23.46 9.09 -29.68
CA VAL A 8 24.73 8.40 -29.92
C VAL A 8 25.87 9.38 -29.70
N ILE A 9 26.79 9.05 -28.78
CA ILE A 9 28.02 9.82 -28.55
C ILE A 9 29.20 8.84 -28.54
N ASN A 10 30.20 9.06 -29.40
CA ASN A 10 31.40 8.23 -29.51
C ASN A 10 31.10 6.72 -29.64
N ASN A 11 30.17 6.33 -30.53
CA ASN A 11 29.67 4.96 -30.71
C ASN A 11 28.95 4.32 -29.50
N ASN A 12 28.66 5.07 -28.43
CA ASN A 12 27.86 4.61 -27.32
C ASN A 12 26.40 5.07 -27.44
N LEU A 13 25.46 4.17 -27.17
CA LEU A 13 24.04 4.46 -27.08
C LEU A 13 23.71 4.97 -25.68
N ILE A 14 23.22 6.21 -25.58
CA ILE A 14 22.79 6.82 -24.32
C ILE A 14 21.26 6.96 -24.36
N PHE A 15 20.57 6.23 -23.48
CA PHE A 15 19.13 6.31 -23.33
C PHE A 15 18.76 7.48 -22.43
N GLY A 16 17.92 8.39 -22.93
CA GLY A 16 17.29 9.40 -22.12
C GLY A 16 16.17 8.82 -21.26
N ASN A 17 15.72 9.60 -20.27
CA ASN A 17 14.64 9.19 -19.35
C ASN A 17 13.28 8.97 -20.07
N GLY A 18 13.17 9.40 -21.33
CA GLY A 18 11.94 9.37 -22.10
C GLY A 18 10.95 10.44 -21.65
N THR A 19 10.00 10.78 -22.51
CA THR A 19 8.89 11.68 -22.15
C THR A 19 7.62 11.14 -22.75
N LYS A 20 6.59 11.03 -21.93
CA LYS A 20 5.25 10.60 -22.35
C LYS A 20 4.39 11.84 -22.48
N LEU A 21 3.95 12.14 -23.70
CA LEU A 21 3.01 13.22 -23.98
C LEU A 21 1.64 12.62 -24.27
N THR A 22 0.62 13.07 -23.55
CA THR A 22 -0.78 12.78 -23.86
C THR A 22 -1.44 14.09 -24.24
N VAL A 23 -1.98 14.15 -25.45
CA VAL A 23 -2.74 15.29 -25.96
C VAL A 23 -4.20 15.06 -25.61
N MET A 24 -4.74 15.90 -24.74
CA MET A 24 -6.14 15.83 -24.30
C MET A 24 -7.01 16.78 -25.13
N GLY A 25 -8.22 16.33 -25.47
CA GLY A 25 -9.25 17.15 -26.10
C GLY A 25 -9.85 18.17 -25.14
N LYS A 26 -10.54 19.18 -25.68
CA LYS A 26 -11.16 20.28 -24.91
C LYS A 26 -12.19 19.80 -23.87
N ASN A 27 -12.79 18.64 -24.09
CA ASN A 27 -13.83 18.06 -23.22
C ASN A 27 -13.32 16.86 -22.41
N ASP A 28 -12.03 16.52 -22.50
CA ASP A 28 -11.47 15.41 -21.73
C ASP A 28 -11.26 15.86 -20.29
N GLU A 29 -11.86 15.14 -19.35
CA GLU A 29 -11.74 15.42 -17.93
C GLU A 29 -10.61 14.59 -17.30
N ILE A 30 -9.82 15.21 -16.44
CA ILE A 30 -8.79 14.52 -15.65
C ILE A 30 -9.48 13.83 -14.47
N ILE A 31 -9.43 12.51 -14.45
CA ILE A 31 -10.02 11.68 -13.40
C ILE A 31 -8.93 11.29 -12.40
N PRO A 32 -9.02 11.73 -11.13
CA PRO A 32 -8.04 11.36 -10.10
C PRO A 32 -8.13 9.87 -9.72
N PRO A 33 -7.00 9.24 -9.31
CA PRO A 33 -6.96 7.83 -8.94
C PRO A 33 -7.66 7.54 -7.61
N ALA A 34 -8.32 6.38 -7.56
CA ALA A 34 -8.63 5.72 -6.30
C ALA A 34 -7.42 4.87 -5.86
N VAL A 35 -6.88 5.15 -4.67
CA VAL A 35 -5.70 4.44 -4.13
C VAL A 35 -6.15 3.48 -3.03
N ALA A 36 -5.64 2.25 -3.10
CA ALA A 36 -5.82 1.21 -2.09
C ALA A 36 -4.48 0.54 -1.77
N ILE A 37 -4.28 0.15 -0.50
CA ILE A 37 -3.14 -0.65 -0.07
C ILE A 37 -3.66 -1.97 0.47
N PHE A 38 -3.09 -3.07 -0.01
CA PHE A 38 -3.38 -4.42 0.44
C PHE A 38 -2.23 -4.93 1.31
N SER A 39 -2.61 -5.53 2.44
CA SER A 39 -1.68 -6.17 3.36
C SER A 39 -1.06 -7.42 2.73
N PRO A 40 0.15 -7.81 3.17
CA PRO A 40 0.79 -9.04 2.75
C PRO A 40 -0.03 -10.28 3.12
N SER A 41 0.12 -11.35 2.36
CA SER A 41 -0.52 -12.62 2.69
C SER A 41 0.13 -13.24 3.93
N LYS A 42 -0.69 -13.77 4.85
CA LYS A 42 -0.19 -14.47 6.05
C LYS A 42 0.68 -15.67 5.69
N GLN A 43 0.36 -16.35 4.60
CA GLN A 43 1.12 -17.49 4.10
C GLN A 43 2.54 -17.09 3.67
N GLU A 44 2.70 -15.94 2.99
CA GLU A 44 4.04 -15.44 2.61
C GLU A 44 4.89 -15.15 3.84
N ILE A 45 4.31 -14.52 4.87
CA ILE A 45 5.01 -14.20 6.11
C ILE A 45 5.46 -15.47 6.82
N GLN A 46 4.57 -16.45 6.96
CA GLN A 46 4.85 -17.70 7.67
C GLN A 46 5.85 -18.59 6.93
N GLN A 47 5.76 -18.69 5.60
CA GLN A 47 6.58 -19.62 4.81
C GLN A 47 7.91 -19.03 4.33
N LYS A 48 7.95 -17.72 4.08
CA LYS A 48 9.11 -17.06 3.44
C LYS A 48 9.74 -15.98 4.30
N SER A 49 9.18 -15.70 5.48
CA SER A 49 9.62 -14.62 6.40
C SER A 49 9.75 -13.27 5.69
N LYS A 50 8.92 -13.03 4.67
CA LYS A 50 8.87 -11.82 3.86
C LYS A 50 7.43 -11.32 3.79
N ALA A 51 7.28 -10.03 3.59
CA ALA A 51 5.99 -9.39 3.44
C ALA A 51 6.00 -8.53 2.18
N THR A 52 5.07 -8.79 1.27
CA THR A 52 4.86 -7.97 0.08
C THR A 52 3.56 -7.17 0.21
N LEU A 53 3.68 -5.86 0.38
CA LEU A 53 2.56 -4.93 0.30
C LEU A 53 2.25 -4.61 -1.16
N VAL A 54 0.97 -4.39 -1.48
CA VAL A 54 0.53 -4.02 -2.83
C VAL A 54 -0.25 -2.72 -2.75
N CYS A 55 0.14 -1.74 -3.54
CA CYS A 55 -0.60 -0.51 -3.76
C CYS A 55 -1.22 -0.53 -5.16
N LEU A 56 -2.53 -0.35 -5.23
CA LEU A 56 -3.27 -0.23 -6.46
C LEU A 56 -3.82 1.19 -6.56
N ALA A 57 -3.46 1.89 -7.62
CA ALA A 57 -4.18 3.06 -8.08
C ALA A 57 -5.04 2.67 -9.28
N SER A 58 -6.34 2.95 -9.22
CA SER A 58 -7.30 2.57 -10.26
C SER A 58 -8.24 3.71 -10.63
N GLY A 59 -8.85 3.60 -11.81
CA GLY A 59 -9.89 4.51 -12.27
C GLY A 59 -9.39 5.90 -12.65
N PHE A 60 -8.10 6.07 -12.93
CA PHE A 60 -7.55 7.38 -13.28
C PHE A 60 -7.45 7.61 -14.78
N TYR A 61 -7.47 8.87 -15.18
CA TYR A 61 -7.28 9.32 -16.55
C TYR A 61 -6.68 10.75 -16.54
N PRO A 62 -5.69 11.07 -17.40
CA PRO A 62 -4.98 10.22 -18.34
C PRO A 62 -4.02 9.25 -17.63
N ASP A 63 -3.26 8.46 -18.37
CA ASP A 63 -2.37 7.40 -17.87
C ASP A 63 -1.03 7.89 -17.25
N HIS A 64 -1.01 9.15 -16.79
CA HIS A 64 0.14 9.81 -16.17
C HIS A 64 0.04 9.76 -14.65
N LEU A 65 0.55 8.67 -14.07
CA LEU A 65 0.58 8.47 -12.63
C LEU A 65 1.95 7.97 -12.18
N ASN A 66 2.43 8.48 -11.05
CA ASN A 66 3.63 7.99 -10.39
C ASN A 66 3.31 7.53 -8.96
N LEU A 67 3.60 6.26 -8.65
CA LEU A 67 3.44 5.69 -7.32
C LEU A 67 4.75 5.75 -6.54
N VAL A 68 4.68 6.28 -5.32
CA VAL A 68 5.82 6.41 -4.41
C VAL A 68 5.46 5.81 -3.06
N TRP A 69 6.33 4.95 -2.54
CA TRP A 69 6.20 4.44 -1.19
C TRP A 69 6.92 5.36 -0.19
N LYS A 70 6.29 5.56 0.97
CA LYS A 70 6.96 6.10 2.15
C LYS A 70 6.80 5.12 3.31
N VAL A 71 7.87 4.92 4.07
CA VAL A 71 7.87 4.14 5.30
C VAL A 71 8.32 5.07 6.42
N ASN A 72 7.50 5.19 7.46
CA ASN A 72 7.77 6.10 8.58
C ASN A 72 8.00 7.56 8.16
N GLY A 73 7.36 7.98 7.06
CA GLY A 73 7.49 9.31 6.47
C GLY A 73 8.67 9.50 5.51
N ALA A 74 9.60 8.53 5.43
CA ALA A 74 10.74 8.58 4.51
C ALA A 74 10.43 7.85 3.19
N LYS A 75 10.86 8.43 2.05
CA LYS A 75 10.70 7.81 0.73
C LYS A 75 11.46 6.47 0.69
N ARG A 76 10.78 5.41 0.28
CA ARG A 76 11.33 4.06 0.14
C ARG A 76 11.49 3.71 -1.34
N THR A 77 12.67 3.21 -1.72
CA THR A 77 12.97 2.76 -3.10
C THR A 77 13.45 1.31 -3.16
N GLU A 78 14.21 0.84 -2.16
CA GLU A 78 14.65 -0.55 -2.16
C GLU A 78 13.44 -1.48 -1.88
N GLY A 79 13.40 -2.61 -2.59
CA GLY A 79 12.28 -3.55 -2.51
C GLY A 79 11.00 -3.08 -3.21
N VAL A 80 11.00 -1.88 -3.81
CA VAL A 80 9.87 -1.36 -4.59
C VAL A 80 9.95 -1.84 -6.04
N GLY A 81 8.86 -2.44 -6.52
CA GLY A 81 8.65 -2.75 -7.93
C GLY A 81 7.31 -2.20 -8.39
N THR A 82 7.34 -1.18 -9.25
CA THR A 82 6.15 -0.60 -9.88
C THR A 82 6.02 -1.14 -11.30
N ASP A 83 4.79 -1.47 -11.72
CA ASP A 83 4.54 -1.94 -13.09
C ASP A 83 4.98 -0.86 -14.11
N GLU A 84 5.65 -1.27 -15.18
CA GLU A 84 6.20 -0.34 -16.19
C GLU A 84 5.11 0.43 -16.95
N PHE A 85 3.95 -0.21 -17.12
CA PHE A 85 2.82 0.34 -17.86
C PHE A 85 1.54 0.24 -17.04
N SER A 86 0.70 1.26 -17.16
CA SER A 86 -0.66 1.23 -16.62
C SER A 86 -1.55 0.31 -17.46
N THR A 87 -2.34 -0.52 -16.81
CA THR A 87 -3.33 -1.37 -17.43
C THR A 87 -4.58 -0.55 -17.77
N GLN A 88 -5.04 -0.60 -19.02
CA GLN A 88 -6.27 0.04 -19.44
C GLN A 88 -7.48 -0.81 -19.03
N ASN A 89 -8.44 -0.19 -18.34
CA ASN A 89 -9.71 -0.78 -17.92
C ASN A 89 -10.85 0.08 -18.48
N GLY A 90 -11.30 -0.27 -19.69
CA GLY A 90 -12.28 0.53 -20.44
C GLY A 90 -11.70 1.90 -20.83
N SER A 91 -12.29 2.97 -20.30
CA SER A 91 -11.85 4.36 -20.52
C SER A 91 -10.83 4.85 -19.47
N THR A 92 -10.55 4.07 -18.43
CA THR A 92 -9.66 4.47 -17.33
C THR A 92 -8.43 3.57 -17.24
N TYR A 93 -7.48 3.96 -16.41
CA TYR A 93 -6.24 3.24 -16.20
C TYR A 93 -6.08 2.79 -14.75
N SER A 94 -5.27 1.75 -14.57
CA SER A 94 -4.83 1.26 -13.27
C SER A 94 -3.32 1.03 -13.28
N LEU A 95 -2.68 1.25 -12.13
CA LEU A 95 -1.24 1.07 -11.93
C LEU A 95 -1.01 0.40 -10.58
N THR A 96 -0.16 -0.62 -10.56
CA THR A 96 0.16 -1.36 -9.34
C THR A 96 1.63 -1.16 -8.97
N SER A 97 1.89 -0.96 -7.69
CA SER A 97 3.24 -0.96 -7.11
C SER A 97 3.30 -1.94 -5.96
N ARG A 98 4.42 -2.67 -5.84
CA ARG A 98 4.65 -3.67 -4.80
C ARG A 98 5.85 -3.25 -3.96
N LEU A 99 5.72 -3.33 -2.65
CA LEU A 99 6.81 -3.07 -1.71
C LEU A 99 7.10 -4.36 -0.95
N ARG A 100 8.29 -4.92 -1.18
CA ARG A 100 8.76 -6.13 -0.54
C ARG A 100 9.69 -5.80 0.62
N ILE A 101 9.31 -6.21 1.82
CA ILE A 101 10.04 -5.97 3.07
C ILE A 101 10.20 -7.26 3.88
N SER A 102 10.92 -7.17 4.99
CA SER A 102 11.02 -8.26 5.95
C SER A 102 9.72 -8.47 6.71
N ALA A 103 9.44 -9.71 7.13
CA ALA A 103 8.30 -9.97 8.01
C ALA A 103 8.39 -9.16 9.31
N GLN A 104 9.59 -9.01 9.90
CA GLN A 104 9.77 -8.25 11.14
C GLN A 104 9.38 -6.77 11.00
N GLU A 105 9.69 -6.16 9.86
CA GLU A 105 9.32 -4.76 9.59
C GLU A 105 7.81 -4.60 9.44
N TRP A 106 7.13 -5.55 8.77
CA TRP A 106 5.67 -5.57 8.67
C TRP A 106 5.01 -5.85 10.03
N LEU A 107 5.57 -6.74 10.84
CA LEU A 107 5.04 -7.14 12.14
C LEU A 107 5.25 -6.10 13.24
N ASN A 108 5.81 -4.93 12.93
CA ASN A 108 5.93 -3.84 13.87
C ASN A 108 4.73 -2.87 13.71
N PRO A 109 3.80 -2.79 14.68
CA PRO A 109 2.62 -1.93 14.58
C PRO A 109 2.94 -0.43 14.63
N LEU A 110 4.16 -0.06 15.03
CA LEU A 110 4.63 1.33 15.00
C LEU A 110 5.06 1.76 13.59
N ASN A 111 5.33 0.80 12.70
CA ASN A 111 5.69 1.12 11.33
C ASN A 111 4.45 1.53 10.54
N ARG A 112 4.58 2.65 9.83
CA ARG A 112 3.56 3.19 8.93
C ARG A 112 4.02 3.08 7.48
N PHE A 113 3.15 2.55 6.65
CA PHE A 113 3.37 2.33 5.22
C PHE A 113 2.40 3.19 4.43
N GLU A 114 2.94 4.12 3.66
CA GLU A 114 2.17 5.06 2.86
C GLU A 114 2.45 4.82 1.38
N CYS A 115 1.39 4.75 0.58
CA CYS A 115 1.48 4.78 -0.87
C CYS A 115 0.93 6.12 -1.36
N VAL A 116 1.77 6.86 -2.07
CA VAL A 116 1.48 8.19 -2.60
C VAL A 116 1.38 8.11 -4.11
N ALA A 117 0.22 8.46 -4.64
CA ALA A 117 -0.07 8.51 -6.06
C ALA A 117 -0.02 9.97 -6.53
N ASN A 118 1.04 10.31 -7.28
CA ASN A 118 1.25 11.65 -7.81
C ASN A 118 0.74 11.71 -9.25
N PHE A 119 -0.15 12.66 -9.54
CA PHE A 119 -0.75 12.87 -10.86
C PHE A 119 -0.84 14.37 -11.15
N PHE A 120 -0.92 14.73 -12.43
CA PHE A 120 -1.14 16.11 -12.83
C PHE A 120 -2.62 16.39 -13.02
N ARG A 121 -3.11 17.47 -12.41
CA ARG A 121 -4.46 18.00 -12.64
C ARG A 121 -4.36 19.48 -12.96
N ASN A 122 -4.91 19.91 -14.09
CA ASN A 122 -4.97 21.33 -14.51
C ASN A 122 -3.61 22.05 -14.43
N GLY A 123 -2.53 21.39 -14.82
CA GLY A 123 -1.16 21.94 -14.78
C GLY A 123 -0.48 21.94 -13.41
N THR A 124 -1.16 21.46 -12.36
CA THR A 124 -0.59 21.34 -11.00
C THR A 124 -0.32 19.88 -10.66
N LEU A 125 0.78 19.60 -9.96
CA LEU A 125 1.07 18.27 -9.42
C LEU A 125 0.26 18.07 -8.14
N GLU A 126 -0.67 17.12 -8.17
CA GLU A 126 -1.45 16.69 -7.01
C GLU A 126 -1.01 15.30 -6.53
N SER A 127 -1.32 15.00 -5.27
CA SER A 127 -1.02 13.69 -4.69
C SER A 127 -2.18 13.18 -3.84
N ILE A 128 -2.58 11.93 -4.07
CA ILE A 128 -3.49 11.19 -3.20
C ILE A 128 -2.69 10.10 -2.50
N GLN A 129 -2.88 9.94 -1.20
CA GLN A 129 -2.16 8.94 -0.43
C GLN A 129 -3.07 8.06 0.41
N LYS A 130 -2.64 6.82 0.61
CA LYS A 130 -3.19 5.91 1.61
C LYS A 130 -2.10 5.49 2.57
N LEU A 131 -2.54 5.16 3.78
CA LEU A 131 -1.72 4.79 4.90
C LEU A 131 -2.28 3.51 5.53
N ILE A 132 -1.40 2.56 5.82
CA ILE A 132 -1.69 1.43 6.70
C ILE A 132 -0.57 1.28 7.72
N TYR A 133 -0.87 0.63 8.83
CA TYR A 133 0.10 0.30 9.88
C TYR A 133 0.53 -1.15 9.78
N GLY A 134 1.71 -1.45 10.30
CA GLY A 134 2.14 -2.83 10.47
C GLY A 134 1.17 -3.61 11.35
N ASP A 135 1.09 -4.92 11.12
CA ASP A 135 0.22 -5.82 11.87
C ASP A 135 1.10 -6.71 12.75
N ALA A 136 1.05 -6.53 14.07
CA ALA A 136 1.80 -7.35 15.02
C ALA A 136 1.45 -8.85 14.94
N GLY A 137 0.34 -9.19 14.29
CA GLY A 137 -0.25 -10.51 14.32
C GLY A 137 -0.84 -10.82 15.70
N CYS A 138 -1.96 -11.53 15.72
CA CYS A 138 -2.45 -12.09 16.99
C CYS A 138 -1.58 -13.31 17.34
N ALA A 139 -0.59 -13.14 18.21
CA ALA A 139 0.04 -14.26 18.88
C ALA A 139 -0.88 -14.72 20.02
N VAL A 140 -1.66 -15.79 19.79
CA VAL A 140 -2.31 -16.51 20.89
C VAL A 140 -1.26 -17.44 21.51
N THR A 141 -0.45 -16.92 22.42
CA THR A 141 0.26 -17.76 23.38
C THR A 141 -0.72 -18.08 24.51
N GLU A 142 -0.78 -19.35 24.96
CA GLU A 142 -1.60 -19.78 26.09
C GLU A 142 -1.61 -18.72 27.20
N GLY A 143 -2.77 -18.09 27.42
CA GLY A 143 -3.00 -17.18 28.55
C GLY A 143 -2.49 -15.75 28.45
N LYS A 144 -2.01 -15.22 27.30
CA LYS A 144 -1.65 -13.78 27.18
C LYS A 144 -2.15 -13.15 25.87
N CYS A 145 -3.00 -12.14 25.99
CA CYS A 145 -3.38 -11.24 24.89
C CYS A 145 -2.34 -10.12 24.75
N VAL A 146 -1.86 -9.86 23.53
CA VAL A 146 -1.13 -8.65 23.16
C VAL A 146 -1.78 -8.07 21.90
N PHE A 147 -1.94 -6.75 21.91
CA PHE A 147 -2.87 -5.88 21.17
C PHE A 147 -2.97 -6.02 19.63
N SER A 148 -4.12 -5.56 19.10
CA SER A 148 -4.24 -4.91 17.78
C SER A 148 -5.33 -3.82 17.79
N GLN A 149 -5.09 -2.70 17.09
CA GLN A 149 -5.86 -1.45 17.16
C GLN A 149 -7.27 -1.56 16.55
N ALA A 150 -8.28 -1.66 17.42
CA ALA A 150 -9.66 -1.18 17.22
C ALA A 150 -10.50 -1.23 18.52
N ASN A 151 -9.89 -1.07 19.71
CA ASN A 151 -10.57 -1.20 21.03
C ASN A 151 -11.38 -2.50 21.23
N ILE A 152 -11.14 -3.55 20.44
CA ILE A 152 -11.84 -4.83 20.54
C ILE A 152 -10.82 -5.92 20.84
N CYS A 153 -10.75 -6.33 22.10
CA CYS A 153 -10.07 -7.56 22.50
C CYS A 153 -11.03 -8.73 22.32
N MET A 154 -10.65 -9.77 21.57
CA MET A 154 -11.38 -11.04 21.50
C MET A 154 -10.57 -12.12 22.22
N TYR A 155 -11.12 -12.68 23.29
CA TYR A 155 -10.54 -13.87 23.95
C TYR A 155 -11.21 -15.14 23.40
N PHE A 156 -10.41 -16.18 23.14
CA PHE A 156 -10.88 -17.52 22.82
C PHE A 156 -10.64 -18.40 24.05
N ASN A 157 -11.73 -18.82 24.72
CA ASN A 157 -11.67 -19.78 25.81
C ASN A 157 -11.98 -21.17 25.24
N SER A 158 -11.19 -22.19 25.56
CA SER A 158 -11.49 -23.58 25.16
C SER A 158 -12.84 -24.10 25.70
N SER A 159 -13.48 -23.38 26.63
CA SER A 159 -14.85 -23.65 27.11
C SER A 159 -15.98 -22.94 26.33
N PHE A 160 -15.69 -22.04 25.38
CA PHE A 160 -16.72 -21.23 24.69
C PHE A 160 -16.46 -21.08 23.18
N THR A 161 -17.45 -21.44 22.35
CA THR A 161 -17.43 -21.44 20.88
C THR A 161 -17.60 -20.07 20.19
N LYS A 162 -17.48 -18.94 20.92
CA LYS A 162 -17.62 -17.58 20.32
C LYS A 162 -16.66 -16.56 20.94
N CYS A 163 -16.10 -15.70 20.09
CA CYS A 163 -15.33 -14.52 20.49
C CYS A 163 -16.20 -13.52 21.28
N LYS A 164 -15.69 -13.02 22.41
CA LYS A 164 -16.31 -11.91 23.18
C LYS A 164 -15.41 -10.67 23.11
N VAL A 165 -16.03 -9.51 22.85
CA VAL A 165 -15.40 -8.19 22.94
C VAL A 165 -15.17 -7.84 24.41
N CYS A 166 -13.94 -7.51 24.81
CA CYS A 166 -13.65 -6.91 26.11
C CYS A 166 -13.47 -5.39 25.96
N GLU A 167 -14.33 -4.61 26.62
CA GLU A 167 -14.12 -3.16 26.82
C GLU A 167 -13.01 -2.94 27.87
N ILE A 168 -12.01 -2.15 27.52
CA ILE A 168 -10.89 -1.83 28.40
C ILE A 168 -11.23 -0.51 29.11
N SER A 169 -11.92 -0.58 30.25
CA SER A 169 -11.95 0.53 31.21
C SER A 169 -10.78 0.36 32.17
N THR A 170 -9.96 1.40 32.29
CA THR A 170 -8.73 1.43 33.07
C THR A 170 -8.92 0.80 34.47
N THR A 171 -8.05 -0.16 34.78
CA THR A 171 -7.81 -0.83 36.07
C THR A 171 -8.69 -2.01 36.55
N ARG A 172 -9.75 -2.45 35.86
CA ARG A 172 -10.36 -3.79 36.13
C ARG A 172 -10.97 -4.43 34.89
N ILE A 173 -10.69 -5.72 34.68
CA ILE A 173 -11.46 -6.57 33.76
C ILE A 173 -12.75 -6.96 34.49
N THR A 174 -13.86 -6.32 34.14
CA THR A 174 -15.18 -6.68 34.68
C THR A 174 -15.85 -7.64 33.71
N PHE A 175 -16.12 -8.87 34.15
CA PHE A 175 -16.95 -9.79 33.38
C PHE A 175 -18.40 -9.35 33.49
N PRO A 176 -19.18 -9.28 32.39
CA PRO A 176 -20.63 -9.19 32.51
C PRO A 176 -21.12 -10.47 33.18
N SER A 177 -21.72 -10.33 34.37
CA SER A 177 -22.56 -11.36 34.96
C SER A 177 -23.76 -11.59 34.04
N LYS A 178 -24.15 -12.88 33.94
CA LYS A 178 -25.22 -13.43 33.11
C LYS A 178 -26.41 -12.50 32.83
#